data_AF-A0A537ZUY8-F1
#
_entry.id   AF-A0A537ZUY8-F1
#
_cell.length_a   1.000
_cell.length_b   1.000
_cell.length_c   1.000
_cell.angle_alpha   90.00
_cell.angle_beta   90.00
_cell.angle_gamma   90.00
#
_symmetry.space_group_name_H-M   'P 1'
#
loop_
_entity.id
_entity.type
_entity.pdbx_description
1 polymer ?
#
loop_
_entity_poly.entity_id
_entity_poly.type
_entity_poly.pdbx_seq_one_letter_code
_entity_poly.pdbx_strand_id
1 'polypeptide(L)'
;MYGLTRATTTLIAAAVAGLLIWFATQINDHSRGGFWAVYGLIAGAGLVMALSQLLGGWTKWGSPRLSAPFLLIAFVPIAVASLWIVLAAEPGTAWVHRHVLAWSGDLHIRGLVNDLKEYVAVLAFGIGLVFGFSFDTTGPRRRVAPAAGRGAAVDRRASDEPVTAEREEVGTAPRGRSLRGRNRESVGATRTPDDA
;
A
#
# COMPACT_ATOMS: atom_id res chain seq x y z
N MET A 1 -8.76 -8.03 -15.17
CA MET A 1 -7.63 -7.68 -16.08
C MET A 1 -6.51 -6.87 -15.41
N TYR A 2 -6.71 -6.24 -14.24
CA TYR A 2 -5.67 -5.50 -13.48
C TYR A 2 -4.39 -6.31 -13.17
N GLY A 3 -4.51 -7.62 -12.90
CA GLY A 3 -3.35 -8.47 -12.65
C GLY A 3 -2.42 -8.60 -13.86
N LEU A 4 -2.97 -8.59 -15.07
CA LEU A 4 -2.20 -8.74 -16.31
C LEU A 4 -1.37 -7.49 -16.59
N THR A 5 -1.97 -6.29 -16.45
CA THR A 5 -1.25 -5.02 -16.66
C THR A 5 -0.10 -4.86 -15.66
N ARG A 6 -0.35 -5.13 -14.37
CA ARG A 6 0.70 -5.04 -13.34
C ARG A 6 1.82 -6.05 -13.56
N ALA A 7 1.49 -7.27 -13.97
CA ALA A 7 2.47 -8.29 -14.32
C ALA A 7 3.32 -7.86 -15.53
N THR A 8 2.70 -7.36 -16.59
CA THR A 8 3.42 -6.89 -17.79
C THR A 8 4.32 -5.69 -17.49
N THR A 9 3.84 -4.70 -16.72
CA THR A 9 4.67 -3.55 -16.31
C THR A 9 5.87 -3.98 -15.48
N THR A 10 5.67 -4.92 -14.53
CA THR A 10 6.77 -5.45 -13.72
C THR A 10 7.76 -6.24 -14.58
N LEU A 11 7.28 -7.02 -15.56
CA LEU A 11 8.11 -7.78 -16.48
C LEU A 11 8.97 -6.86 -17.35
N ILE A 12 8.38 -5.80 -17.93
CA ILE A 12 9.11 -4.81 -18.72
C ILE A 12 10.16 -4.12 -17.85
N ALA A 13 9.80 -3.72 -16.64
CA ALA A 13 10.73 -3.09 -15.71
C ALA A 13 11.89 -4.03 -15.33
N ALA A 14 11.62 -5.31 -15.10
CA ALA A 14 12.64 -6.31 -14.84
C ALA A 14 13.59 -6.49 -16.04
N ALA A 15 13.06 -6.47 -17.27
CA ALA A 15 13.87 -6.51 -18.49
C ALA A 15 14.77 -5.26 -18.62
N VAL A 16 14.24 -4.07 -18.35
CA VAL A 16 15.03 -2.82 -18.35
C VAL A 16 16.07 -2.82 -17.24
N ALA A 17 15.74 -3.28 -16.04
CA ALA A 17 16.68 -3.42 -14.93
C ALA A 17 17.82 -4.39 -15.28
N GLY A 18 17.49 -5.53 -15.89
CA GLY A 18 18.49 -6.47 -16.41
C GLY A 18 19.37 -5.86 -17.49
N LEU A 19 18.81 -5.06 -18.40
CA LEU A 19 19.57 -4.34 -19.43
C LEU A 19 20.53 -3.31 -18.82
N LEU A 20 20.11 -2.58 -17.79
CA LEU A 20 20.97 -1.63 -17.07
C LEU A 20 22.13 -2.33 -16.37
N ILE A 21 21.86 -3.47 -15.72
CA ILE A 21 22.89 -4.28 -15.07
C ILE A 21 23.85 -4.83 -16.12
N TRP A 22 23.36 -5.32 -17.26
CA TRP A 22 24.20 -5.76 -18.37
C TRP A 22 25.06 -4.62 -18.93
N PHE A 23 24.51 -3.40 -19.06
CA PHE A 23 25.30 -2.25 -19.51
C PHE A 23 26.39 -1.90 -18.50
N ALA A 24 26.12 -2.06 -17.20
CA ALA A 24 27.11 -1.86 -16.15
C ALA A 24 28.31 -2.82 -16.28
N THR A 25 28.12 -4.06 -16.76
CA THR A 25 29.24 -5.00 -16.98
C THR A 25 30.17 -4.59 -18.11
N GLN A 26 29.77 -3.64 -18.97
CA GLN A 26 30.59 -3.14 -20.08
C GLN A 26 31.51 -1.98 -19.65
N ILE A 27 31.34 -1.47 -18.43
CA ILE A 27 32.09 -0.31 -17.93
C ILE A 27 33.23 -0.81 -17.04
N ASN A 28 34.43 -0.26 -17.26
CA ASN A 28 35.58 -0.51 -16.40
C ASN A 28 35.45 0.28 -15.09
N ASP A 29 35.26 -0.41 -13.98
CA ASP A 29 35.05 0.19 -12.65
C ASP A 29 36.34 0.55 -11.91
N HIS A 30 37.52 0.20 -12.44
CA HIS A 30 38.81 0.52 -11.83
C HIS A 30 39.14 2.03 -11.77
N SER A 31 38.41 2.84 -12.54
CA SER A 31 38.50 4.30 -12.48
C SER A 31 37.37 4.85 -11.60
N ARG A 32 37.60 5.96 -10.88
CA ARG A 32 36.55 6.60 -10.06
C ARG A 32 35.27 6.87 -10.86
N GLY A 33 35.42 7.40 -12.08
CA GLY A 33 34.27 7.69 -12.95
C GLY A 33 33.52 6.42 -13.36
N GLY A 34 34.24 5.36 -13.71
CA GLY A 34 33.66 4.06 -14.05
C GLY A 34 32.94 3.41 -12.86
N PHE A 35 33.53 3.47 -11.67
CA PHE A 35 32.92 3.00 -10.42
C PHE A 35 31.54 3.66 -10.21
N TRP A 36 31.47 4.98 -10.21
CA TRP A 36 30.21 5.70 -10.01
C TRP A 36 29.21 5.45 -11.14
N ALA A 37 29.67 5.25 -12.37
CA ALA A 37 28.81 4.89 -13.49
C ALA A 37 28.18 3.49 -13.31
N VAL A 38 28.98 2.49 -12.94
CA VAL A 38 28.52 1.11 -12.66
C VAL A 38 27.49 1.10 -11.54
N TYR A 39 27.83 1.64 -10.37
CA TYR A 39 26.93 1.60 -9.23
C TYR A 39 25.73 2.55 -9.39
N GLY A 40 25.88 3.63 -10.17
CA GLY A 40 24.77 4.48 -10.60
C GLY A 40 23.77 3.75 -11.48
N LEU A 41 24.23 2.92 -12.43
CA LEU A 41 23.36 2.07 -13.27
C LEU A 41 22.64 1.00 -12.44
N ILE A 42 23.34 0.37 -11.50
CA ILE A 42 22.75 -0.62 -10.60
C ILE A 42 21.69 0.02 -9.69
N ALA A 43 21.95 1.22 -9.17
CA ALA A 43 20.93 1.99 -8.45
C ALA A 43 19.76 2.36 -9.37
N GLY A 44 20.02 2.72 -10.63
CA GLY A 44 19.00 2.92 -11.65
C GLY A 44 18.11 1.69 -11.85
N ALA A 45 18.69 0.48 -11.85
CA ALA A 45 17.93 -0.77 -11.95
C ALA A 45 16.96 -0.96 -10.77
N GLY A 46 17.42 -0.67 -9.54
CA GLY A 46 16.55 -0.69 -8.35
C GLY A 46 15.43 0.34 -8.42
N LEU A 47 15.73 1.55 -8.90
CA LEU A 47 14.74 2.61 -9.10
C LEU A 47 13.67 2.21 -10.12
N VAL A 48 14.07 1.64 -11.27
CA VAL A 48 13.15 1.16 -12.31
C VAL A 48 12.19 0.11 -11.73
N MET A 49 12.70 -0.80 -10.89
CA MET A 49 11.87 -1.79 -10.22
C MET A 49 10.86 -1.15 -9.27
N ALA A 50 11.26 -0.17 -8.46
CA ALA A 50 10.34 0.53 -7.57
C ALA A 50 9.27 1.32 -8.35
N LEU A 51 9.66 2.02 -9.42
CA LEU A 51 8.73 2.75 -10.29
C LEU A 51 7.73 1.82 -11.00
N SER A 52 8.11 0.58 -11.31
CA SER A 52 7.18 -0.41 -11.88
C SER A 52 5.95 -0.65 -11.01
N GLN A 53 6.12 -0.61 -9.68
CA GLN A 53 5.03 -0.82 -8.74
C GLN A 53 4.07 0.37 -8.72
N LEU A 54 4.59 1.58 -8.92
CA LEU A 54 3.81 2.80 -9.03
C LEU A 54 2.98 2.79 -10.33
N LEU A 55 3.62 2.45 -11.46
CA LEU A 55 2.97 2.40 -12.77
C LEU A 55 1.94 1.27 -12.90
N GLY A 56 2.20 0.11 -12.28
CA GLY A 56 1.29 -1.04 -12.29
C GLY A 56 -0.01 -0.84 -11.49
N GLY A 57 -0.07 0.18 -10.62
CA GLY A 57 -1.26 0.62 -9.90
C GLY A 57 -1.90 1.92 -10.44
N TRP A 58 -1.28 2.55 -11.44
CA TRP A 58 -1.60 3.90 -11.91
C TRP A 58 -2.72 3.90 -12.96
N THR A 59 -3.98 3.76 -12.50
CA THR A 59 -5.16 3.89 -13.38
C THR A 59 -6.00 5.14 -13.10
N LYS A 60 -5.50 6.10 -12.30
CA LYS A 60 -6.34 7.17 -11.71
C LYS A 60 -5.86 8.62 -11.92
N TRP A 61 -4.99 8.91 -12.90
CA TRP A 61 -4.69 10.28 -13.38
C TRP A 61 -4.27 11.32 -12.31
N GLY A 62 -3.77 10.89 -11.15
CA GLY A 62 -3.18 11.79 -10.15
C GLY A 62 -1.72 12.09 -10.46
N SER A 63 -1.25 13.30 -10.14
CA SER A 63 0.16 13.66 -10.24
C SER A 63 0.99 12.84 -9.23
N PRO A 64 2.14 12.26 -9.63
CA PRO A 64 3.06 11.66 -8.67
C PRO A 64 3.51 12.73 -7.68
N ARG A 65 3.38 12.46 -6.37
CA ARG A 65 3.84 13.37 -5.32
C ARG A 65 5.01 12.75 -4.60
N LEU A 66 6.03 13.56 -4.35
CA LEU A 66 7.15 13.15 -3.54
C LEU A 66 6.78 13.29 -2.06
N SER A 67 6.87 12.20 -1.31
CA SER A 67 6.58 12.19 0.12
C SER A 67 7.82 12.68 0.89
N ALA A 68 7.86 13.97 1.21
CA ALA A 68 8.92 14.56 2.03
C ALA A 68 9.21 13.80 3.34
N PRO A 69 8.21 13.35 4.14
CA PRO A 69 8.51 12.61 5.36
C PRO A 69 9.13 11.24 5.07
N PHE A 70 8.70 10.54 4.02
CA PHE A 70 9.33 9.26 3.64
C PHE A 70 10.76 9.48 3.17
N LEU A 71 10.98 10.51 2.34
CA LEU A 71 12.31 10.85 1.85
C LEU A 71 13.27 11.17 3.02
N LEU A 72 12.84 11.96 4.00
CA LEU A 72 13.69 12.38 5.12
C LEU A 72 13.88 11.31 6.19
N ILE A 73 12.86 10.51 6.50
CA ILE A 73 12.89 9.57 7.62
C ILE A 73 13.35 8.17 7.17
N ALA A 74 12.94 7.72 5.99
CA ALA A 74 13.31 6.40 5.49
C ALA A 74 14.50 6.48 4.54
N PHE A 75 14.42 7.29 3.48
CA PHE A 75 15.44 7.30 2.44
C PHE A 75 16.75 7.91 2.91
N VAL A 76 16.76 9.10 3.52
CA VAL A 76 18.00 9.78 3.90
C VAL A 76 18.89 8.93 4.82
N PRO A 77 18.39 8.33 5.92
CA PRO A 77 19.23 7.48 6.77
C PRO A 77 19.79 6.25 6.04
N ILE A 78 18.96 5.59 5.22
CA ILE A 78 19.37 4.42 4.42
C ILE A 78 20.42 4.83 3.38
N ALA A 79 20.22 5.96 2.71
CA ALA A 79 21.13 6.50 1.72
C ALA A 79 22.47 6.87 2.36
N VAL A 80 22.47 7.52 3.52
CA VAL A 80 23.69 7.85 4.27
C VAL A 80 24.44 6.57 4.65
N ALA A 81 23.77 5.59 5.26
CA ALA A 81 24.41 4.33 5.67
C ALA A 81 24.96 3.54 4.47
N SER A 82 24.19 3.42 3.40
CA SER A 82 24.59 2.66 2.21
C SER A 82 25.70 3.38 1.43
N LEU A 83 25.58 4.70 1.26
CA LEU A 83 26.59 5.51 0.56
C LEU A 83 27.91 5.56 1.34
N TRP A 84 27.87 5.47 2.68
CA TRP A 84 29.06 5.31 3.51
C TRP A 84 29.89 4.10 3.10
N ILE A 85 29.22 2.95 2.88
CA ILE A 85 29.88 1.71 2.43
C ILE A 85 30.35 1.84 0.98
N VAL A 86 29.52 2.40 0.09
CA VAL A 86 29.88 2.60 -1.32
C VAL A 86 31.13 3.48 -1.45
N LEU A 87 31.20 4.58 -0.69
CA LEU A 87 32.38 5.45 -0.63
C LEU A 87 33.62 4.73 -0.07
N ALA A 88 33.42 3.84 0.91
CA ALA A 88 34.50 3.01 1.44
C ALA A 88 35.03 1.99 0.42
N ALA A 89 34.28 1.68 -0.65
CA ALA A 89 34.67 0.77 -1.72
C ALA A 89 35.28 1.48 -2.94
N GLU A 90 35.22 2.81 -3.00
CA GLU A 90 35.71 3.59 -4.16
C GLU A 90 37.19 3.28 -4.47
N PRO A 91 37.54 2.97 -5.73
CA PRO A 91 38.92 2.71 -6.13
C PRO A 91 39.76 3.99 -6.13
N GLY A 92 40.89 3.95 -5.41
CA GLY A 92 41.89 5.01 -5.34
C GLY A 92 41.98 5.72 -3.98
N THR A 93 42.87 6.70 -3.87
CA THR A 93 43.16 7.44 -2.62
C THR A 93 42.30 8.69 -2.47
N ALA A 94 41.00 8.60 -2.74
CA ALA A 94 40.10 9.73 -2.51
C ALA A 94 40.20 10.17 -1.03
N TRP A 95 40.25 11.48 -0.78
CA TRP A 95 40.30 12.03 0.58
C TRP A 95 39.11 11.53 1.42
N VAL A 96 37.93 11.44 0.79
CA VAL A 96 36.68 10.95 1.39
C VAL A 96 36.79 9.48 1.81
N HIS A 97 37.30 8.59 0.95
CA HIS A 97 37.53 7.17 1.27
C HIS A 97 38.41 6.99 2.52
N ARG A 98 39.53 7.74 2.60
CA ARG A 98 40.43 7.70 3.76
C ARG A 98 39.76 8.21 5.04
N HIS A 99 38.96 9.27 4.92
CA HIS A 99 38.22 9.83 6.05
C HIS A 99 37.16 8.86 6.58
N VAL A 100 36.40 8.24 5.68
CA VAL A 100 35.39 7.22 5.99
C VAL A 100 36.01 6.04 6.72
N LEU A 101 37.16 5.53 6.25
CA LEU A 101 37.85 4.40 6.90
C LEU A 101 38.50 4.76 8.24
N ALA A 102 39.01 5.98 8.39
CA ALA A 102 39.53 6.47 9.67
C ALA A 102 38.40 6.54 10.71
N TRP A 103 37.29 7.19 10.36
CA TRP A 103 36.15 7.33 11.27
C TRP A 103 35.47 6.00 11.59
N SER A 104 35.40 5.09 10.61
CA SER A 104 34.89 3.73 10.84
C SER A 104 35.80 2.93 11.77
N GLY A 105 37.12 3.22 11.77
CA GLY A 105 38.07 2.70 12.74
C GLY A 105 37.83 3.25 14.14
N ASP A 106 37.62 4.56 14.26
CA ASP A 106 37.33 5.23 15.53
C ASP A 106 36.01 4.71 16.15
N LEU A 107 35.01 4.46 15.32
CA LEU A 107 33.73 3.84 15.69
C LEU A 107 33.81 2.31 15.89
N HIS A 108 34.98 1.68 15.68
CA HIS A 108 35.22 0.23 15.79
C HIS A 108 34.36 -0.66 14.87
N ILE A 109 33.80 -0.12 13.79
CA ILE A 109 32.95 -0.84 12.82
C ILE A 109 33.69 -1.21 11.52
N ARG A 110 35.02 -1.05 11.48
CA ARG A 110 35.81 -1.24 10.26
C ARG A 110 35.72 -2.65 9.66
N GLY A 111 35.59 -3.68 10.49
CA GLY A 111 35.36 -5.06 10.05
C GLY A 111 34.06 -5.17 9.24
N LEU A 112 32.93 -4.76 9.85
CA LEU A 112 31.63 -4.71 9.18
C LEU A 112 31.66 -3.93 7.87
N VAL A 113 32.31 -2.76 7.86
CA VAL A 113 32.42 -1.94 6.65
C VAL A 113 33.18 -2.68 5.56
N ASN A 114 34.27 -3.38 5.89
CA ASN A 114 35.04 -4.15 4.92
C ASN A 114 34.24 -5.33 4.38
N ASP A 115 33.51 -6.06 5.23
CA ASP A 115 32.67 -7.18 4.81
C ASP A 115 31.55 -6.72 3.84
N LEU A 116 30.95 -5.55 4.11
CA LEU A 116 29.89 -5.00 3.26
C LEU A 116 30.38 -4.45 1.91
N LYS A 117 31.69 -4.23 1.71
CA LYS A 117 32.22 -3.77 0.41
C LYS A 117 32.02 -4.80 -0.70
N GLU A 118 31.97 -6.08 -0.35
CA GLU A 118 31.68 -7.15 -1.33
C GLU A 118 30.23 -7.07 -1.86
N TYR A 119 29.35 -6.36 -1.15
CA TYR A 119 27.92 -6.25 -1.45
C TYR A 119 27.50 -4.86 -1.94
N VAL A 120 28.44 -4.02 -2.40
CA VAL A 120 28.17 -2.65 -2.86
C VAL A 120 27.11 -2.58 -3.96
N ALA A 121 27.07 -3.57 -4.86
CA ALA A 121 26.03 -3.67 -5.88
C ALA A 121 24.63 -3.82 -5.27
N VAL A 122 24.48 -4.62 -4.22
CA VAL A 122 23.20 -4.83 -3.53
C VAL A 122 22.76 -3.54 -2.83
N LEU A 123 23.69 -2.84 -2.17
CA LEU A 123 23.44 -1.57 -1.52
C LEU A 123 23.03 -0.49 -2.54
N ALA A 124 23.73 -0.39 -3.66
CA ALA A 124 23.40 0.53 -4.74
C ALA A 124 21.98 0.27 -5.29
N PHE A 125 21.66 -0.98 -5.58
CA PHE A 125 20.32 -1.39 -6.00
C PHE A 125 19.26 -1.01 -4.95
N GLY A 126 19.54 -1.30 -3.68
CA GLY A 126 18.66 -0.97 -2.55
C GLY A 126 18.40 0.53 -2.40
N ILE A 127 19.44 1.37 -2.55
CA ILE A 127 19.30 2.84 -2.54
C ILE A 127 18.30 3.28 -3.60
N GLY A 128 18.45 2.81 -4.84
CA GLY A 128 17.55 3.15 -5.94
C GLY A 128 16.12 2.68 -5.70
N LEU A 129 15.95 1.48 -5.15
CA LEU A 129 14.64 0.90 -4.83
C LEU A 129 13.92 1.71 -3.75
N VAL A 130 14.59 2.04 -2.64
CA VAL A 130 14.03 2.84 -1.55
C VAL A 130 13.77 4.28 -1.99
N PHE A 131 14.64 4.85 -2.83
CA PHE A 131 14.39 6.15 -3.45
C PHE A 131 13.09 6.12 -4.25
N GLY A 132 12.87 5.09 -5.06
CA GLY A 132 11.64 4.90 -5.83
C GLY A 132 10.38 4.81 -4.96
N PHE A 133 10.46 4.28 -3.75
CA PHE A 133 9.34 4.28 -2.80
C PHE A 133 8.99 5.66 -2.22
N SER A 134 9.88 6.65 -2.36
CA SER A 134 9.59 8.03 -1.93
C SER A 134 8.53 8.71 -2.80
N PHE A 135 8.24 8.14 -3.98
CA PHE A 135 7.16 8.59 -4.84
C PHE A 135 5.84 7.93 -4.39
N ASP A 136 4.87 8.74 -3.98
CA ASP A 136 3.52 8.29 -3.61
C ASP A 136 2.52 8.65 -4.72
N THR A 137 1.59 7.72 -5.00
CA THR A 137 0.47 7.93 -5.93
C THR A 137 -0.82 8.13 -5.15
N THR A 138 -0.97 9.31 -4.54
CA THR A 138 -2.26 9.68 -3.95
C THR A 138 -3.24 10.00 -5.09
N GLY A 139 -4.17 9.09 -5.39
CA GLY A 139 -5.31 9.36 -6.27
C GLY A 139 -6.12 10.57 -5.79
N PRO A 140 -6.94 11.21 -6.65
CA PRO A 140 -7.68 12.41 -6.29
C PRO A 140 -8.39 12.24 -4.95
N ARG A 141 -7.93 12.96 -3.92
CA ARG A 141 -8.67 13.06 -2.67
C ARG A 141 -9.99 13.70 -3.02
N ARG A 142 -11.07 12.93 -3.08
CA ARG A 142 -12.41 13.51 -2.93
C ARG A 142 -12.37 14.23 -1.60
N ARG A 143 -12.26 15.56 -1.64
CA ARG A 143 -12.70 16.39 -0.51
C ARG A 143 -14.17 16.04 -0.37
N VAL A 144 -14.48 15.09 0.51
CA VAL A 144 -15.83 14.96 1.05
C VAL A 144 -16.02 16.30 1.74
N ALA A 145 -16.77 17.20 1.11
CA ALA A 145 -17.21 18.41 1.77
C ALA A 145 -17.79 17.96 3.13
N PRO A 146 -17.43 18.60 4.25
CA PRO A 146 -18.11 18.29 5.50
C PRO A 146 -19.59 18.40 5.20
N ALA A 147 -20.32 17.29 5.42
CA ALA A 147 -21.75 17.29 5.28
C ALA A 147 -22.23 18.43 6.17
N ALA A 148 -22.60 19.57 5.55
CA ALA A 148 -23.25 20.66 6.24
C ALA A 148 -24.39 20.01 7.00
N GLY A 149 -24.33 20.11 8.33
CA GLY A 149 -25.23 19.40 9.22
C GLY A 149 -26.66 19.61 8.76
N ARG A 150 -27.23 18.59 8.12
CA ARG A 150 -28.67 18.39 8.17
C ARG A 150 -28.95 18.15 9.64
N GLY A 151 -29.67 19.10 10.21
CA GLY A 151 -30.04 19.12 11.60
C GLY A 151 -30.50 17.74 12.05
N ALA A 152 -30.11 17.42 13.27
CA ALA A 152 -30.55 16.28 14.03
C ALA A 152 -32.08 16.12 13.95
N ALA A 153 -32.54 15.21 13.10
CA ALA A 153 -33.80 14.52 13.32
C ALA A 153 -33.45 13.23 14.07
N VAL A 154 -33.27 13.37 15.38
CA VAL A 154 -33.29 12.24 16.30
C VAL A 154 -34.68 11.62 16.16
N ASP A 155 -34.74 10.40 15.61
CA ASP A 155 -35.94 9.57 15.59
C ASP A 155 -36.28 9.17 17.03
N ARG A 156 -37.02 10.04 17.72
CA ARG A 156 -37.45 9.89 19.12
C ARG A 156 -38.82 9.18 19.18
N ARG A 157 -39.05 8.14 18.37
CA ARG A 157 -40.31 7.39 18.39
C ARG A 157 -40.16 5.86 18.32
N ALA A 158 -39.02 5.34 18.78
CA ALA A 158 -38.74 3.91 18.93
C ALA A 158 -38.30 3.56 20.36
N SER A 159 -38.95 4.12 21.40
CA SER A 159 -38.58 3.86 22.80
C SER A 159 -39.75 3.58 23.76
N ASP A 160 -40.90 3.14 23.23
CA ASP A 160 -41.97 2.58 24.07
C ASP A 160 -42.16 1.10 23.72
N GLU A 161 -41.25 0.26 24.20
CA GLU A 161 -41.47 -1.19 24.28
C GLU A 161 -41.07 -1.64 25.69
N PRO A 162 -42.02 -1.94 26.59
CA PRO A 162 -41.69 -2.37 27.94
C PRO A 162 -41.29 -3.85 27.92
N VAL A 163 -40.02 -4.10 28.21
CA VAL A 163 -39.46 -5.42 28.51
C VAL A 163 -39.69 -5.71 29.99
N THR A 164 -40.54 -6.68 30.35
CA THR A 164 -40.41 -7.49 31.58
C THR A 164 -41.39 -8.68 31.62
N ALA A 165 -40.84 -9.85 31.99
CA ALA A 165 -41.47 -11.12 32.37
C ALA A 165 -42.29 -11.83 31.28
N GLU A 166 -42.17 -13.13 31.00
CA GLU A 166 -41.92 -14.24 31.91
C GLU A 166 -41.49 -15.47 31.09
N ARG A 167 -40.56 -16.22 31.66
CA ARG A 167 -40.11 -17.53 31.20
C ARG A 167 -40.96 -18.57 31.90
N GLU A 168 -41.85 -19.27 31.20
CA GLU A 168 -42.23 -20.63 31.59
C GLU A 168 -42.89 -21.41 30.43
N GLU A 169 -42.17 -22.44 29.99
CA GLU A 169 -42.67 -23.54 29.19
C GLU A 169 -42.66 -24.75 30.13
N VAL A 170 -43.82 -25.39 30.40
CA VAL A 170 -44.04 -26.82 30.73
C VAL A 170 -45.53 -27.03 31.06
N GLY A 171 -46.15 -28.02 30.40
CA GLY A 171 -47.60 -28.13 30.24
C GLY A 171 -48.39 -28.87 31.32
N THR A 172 -49.71 -28.96 31.13
CA THR A 172 -50.62 -30.07 31.52
C THR A 172 -52.01 -29.87 30.85
N ALA A 173 -52.39 -30.82 29.97
CA ALA A 173 -53.71 -31.44 29.68
C ALA A 173 -55.11 -30.76 29.93
N PRO A 174 -56.20 -31.28 29.28
CA PRO A 174 -57.34 -30.52 28.73
C PRO A 174 -58.72 -30.73 29.43
N ARG A 175 -59.71 -29.86 29.11
CA ARG A 175 -61.20 -29.99 29.15
C ARG A 175 -61.80 -28.58 29.36
N GLY A 176 -62.90 -28.12 28.77
CA GLY A 176 -63.88 -28.64 27.82
C GLY A 176 -65.10 -27.69 27.80
N ARG A 177 -65.87 -27.76 26.70
CA ARG A 177 -67.34 -27.59 26.62
C ARG A 177 -68.00 -26.19 26.55
N SER A 178 -68.63 -26.00 25.37
CA SER A 178 -69.94 -25.40 25.05
C SER A 178 -70.20 -23.90 25.25
N LEU A 179 -70.71 -23.25 24.20
CA LEU A 179 -72.14 -22.94 23.94
C LEU A 179 -72.22 -22.18 22.60
N ARG A 180 -72.85 -22.72 21.54
CA ARG A 180 -74.29 -22.67 21.23
C ARG A 180 -74.81 -21.25 20.92
N GLY A 181 -75.18 -21.00 19.66
CA GLY A 181 -76.07 -19.89 19.26
C GLY A 181 -75.71 -19.33 17.87
N ARG A 182 -76.21 -19.90 16.77
CA ARG A 182 -77.55 -19.68 16.15
C ARG A 182 -77.53 -18.51 15.14
N ASN A 183 -77.68 -18.90 13.87
CA ASN A 183 -78.37 -18.26 12.75
C ASN A 183 -78.50 -16.72 12.71
N ARG A 184 -78.05 -16.13 11.60
CA ARG A 184 -78.97 -15.69 10.53
C ARG A 184 -78.22 -15.31 9.26
N GLU A 185 -78.68 -15.92 8.17
CA GLU A 185 -78.52 -15.43 6.80
C GLU A 185 -79.26 -14.10 6.63
N SER A 186 -78.74 -13.22 5.78
CA SER A 186 -79.57 -12.46 4.84
C SER A 186 -78.74 -11.87 3.70
N VAL A 187 -79.00 -12.44 2.51
CA VAL A 187 -79.24 -11.76 1.23
C VAL A 187 -78.03 -11.17 0.51
N GLY A 188 -77.68 -11.83 -0.60
CA GLY A 188 -76.87 -11.26 -1.66
C GLY A 188 -77.68 -10.49 -2.71
N ALA A 189 -76.96 -9.75 -3.54
CA ALA A 189 -77.28 -9.55 -4.96
C ALA A 189 -75.97 -9.16 -5.67
N THR A 190 -75.37 -10.06 -6.47
CA THR A 190 -75.37 -10.11 -7.96
C THR A 190 -74.76 -8.84 -8.61
N ARG A 191 -73.51 -8.91 -9.09
CA ARG A 191 -73.06 -9.17 -10.51
C ARG A 191 -73.21 -7.91 -11.40
N THR A 192 -72.31 -7.52 -12.30
CA THR A 192 -71.32 -8.24 -13.15
C THR A 192 -70.40 -7.21 -13.89
N PRO A 193 -69.37 -7.65 -14.63
CA PRO A 193 -68.18 -6.88 -15.04
C PRO A 193 -68.16 -6.42 -16.52
N ASP A 194 -67.10 -5.65 -16.84
CA ASP A 194 -66.30 -5.51 -18.07
C ASP A 194 -66.90 -5.30 -19.49
N ASP A 195 -66.19 -4.41 -20.19
CA ASP A 195 -65.84 -4.36 -21.62
C ASP A 195 -66.92 -4.22 -22.71
N ALA A 196 -66.94 -3.03 -23.34
CA ALA A 196 -66.78 -2.82 -24.79
C ALA A 196 -66.73 -1.31 -25.12
#